data_AF-A0A6L6J1Z9-F1
#
_entry.id   AF-A0A6L6J1Z9-F1
#
_cell.length_a   1.000
_cell.length_b   1.000
_cell.length_c   1.000
_cell.angle_alpha   90.00
_cell.angle_beta   90.00
_cell.angle_gamma   90.00
#
_symmetry.space_group_name_H-M   'P 1'
#
loop_
_entity.id
_entity.type
_entity.pdbx_description
1 polymer ?
#
loop_
_entity_poly.entity_id
_entity_poly.type
_entity_poly.pdbx_seq_one_letter_code
_entity_poly.pdbx_strand_id
1 'polypeptide(L)' 'MTKHIRIVASETISAGQLALNFGISYQLAAYYRKRHGMPKSTNGCYQTQAVVDWLRNERGWQIEVI' A
#
# COMPACT_ATOMS: atom_id res chain seq x y z
N MET A 1 10.02 3.99 -14.86
CA MET A 1 8.96 5.02 -14.88
C MET A 1 8.58 5.34 -13.44
N THR A 2 8.81 6.57 -13.00
CA THR A 2 8.44 7.04 -11.66
C THR A 2 6.98 7.48 -11.69
N LYS A 3 6.11 6.84 -10.90
CA LYS A 3 4.70 7.21 -10.77
C LYS A 3 4.53 8.12 -9.55
N HIS A 4 3.79 9.22 -9.69
CA HIS A 4 3.42 10.13 -8.60
C HIS A 4 1.97 9.86 -8.16
N ILE A 5 1.75 9.63 -6.87
CA ILE A 5 0.43 9.23 -6.32
C ILE A 5 0.16 10.04 -5.05
N ARG A 6 -1.07 10.53 -4.91
CA ARG A 6 -1.55 11.24 -3.72
C ARG A 6 -2.59 10.40 -3.01
N ILE A 7 -2.45 10.21 -1.70
CA ILE A 7 -3.42 9.50 -0.87
C ILE A 7 -3.80 10.35 0.33
N VAL A 8 -5.06 10.28 0.75
CA VAL A 8 -5.52 10.95 1.97
C VAL A 8 -4.94 10.20 3.18
N ALA A 9 -4.43 10.94 4.16
CA ALA A 9 -3.91 10.44 5.41
C ALA A 9 -5.00 9.63 6.13
N SER A 10 -4.80 8.32 6.17
CA SER A 10 -5.57 7.38 6.96
C SER A 10 -4.56 6.47 7.64
N GLU A 11 -4.80 6.12 8.90
CA GLU A 11 -3.94 5.18 9.63
C GLU A 11 -3.85 3.83 8.90
N THR A 12 -4.94 3.43 8.24
CA THR A 12 -4.98 2.18 7.47
C THR A 12 -5.58 2.33 6.08
N ILE A 13 -5.15 1.47 5.16
CA ILE A 13 -5.64 1.35 3.80
C ILE A 13 -6.28 -0.01 3.59
N SER A 14 -7.51 -0.04 3.10
CA SER A 14 -8.18 -1.28 2.76
C SER A 14 -7.62 -1.87 1.47
N ALA A 15 -7.84 -3.17 1.23
CA ALA A 15 -7.50 -3.79 -0.04
C ALA A 15 -8.19 -3.13 -1.25
N GLY A 16 -9.41 -2.59 -1.07
CA GLY A 16 -10.10 -1.85 -2.12
C GLY A 16 -9.40 -0.53 -2.45
N GLN A 17 -8.94 0.20 -1.43
CA GLN A 17 -8.15 1.42 -1.64
C GLN A 17 -6.78 1.12 -2.25
N LEU A 18 -6.17 -0.03 -1.93
CA LEU A 18 -4.96 -0.49 -2.60
C LEU A 18 -5.17 -0.74 -4.10
N ALA A 19 -6.27 -1.38 -4.46
CA ALA A 19 -6.63 -1.60 -5.85
C ALA A 19 -6.89 -0.28 -6.59
N LEU A 20 -7.66 0.64 -5.98
CA LEU A 20 -8.02 1.92 -6.57
C LEU A 20 -6.83 2.87 -6.73
N ASN A 21 -6.03 3.06 -5.68
CA ASN A 21 -4.95 4.05 -5.67
C ASN A 21 -3.67 3.52 -6.34
N PHE A 22 -3.41 2.22 -6.20
CA PHE A 22 -2.12 1.63 -6.57
C PHE A 22 -2.23 0.54 -7.66
N GLY A 23 -3.44 0.14 -8.06
CA GLY A 23 -3.64 -0.96 -9.00
C GLY A 23 -3.19 -2.32 -8.44
N ILE A 24 -3.19 -2.47 -7.11
CA ILE A 24 -2.71 -3.67 -6.44
C ILE A 24 -3.89 -4.56 -6.09
N SER A 25 -3.92 -5.76 -6.65
CA SER A 25 -4.94 -6.76 -6.33
C SER A 25 -4.80 -7.28 -4.90
N TYR A 26 -5.90 -7.79 -4.34
CA TYR A 26 -5.88 -8.41 -3.02
C TYR A 26 -4.88 -9.56 -2.90
N GLN A 27 -4.79 -10.42 -3.93
CA GLN A 27 -3.85 -11.53 -3.98
C GLN A 27 -2.41 -11.04 -3.93
N LEU A 28 -2.11 -9.99 -4.67
CA LEU A 28 -0.79 -9.38 -4.72
C LEU A 28 -0.44 -8.74 -3.37
N ALA A 29 -1.35 -8.00 -2.75
CA ALA A 29 -1.17 -7.45 -1.41
C ALA A 29 -0.95 -8.56 -0.35
N ALA A 30 -1.71 -9.65 -0.41
CA ALA A 30 -1.56 -10.79 0.49
C ALA A 30 -0.22 -11.52 0.31
N TYR A 31 0.24 -11.65 -0.94
CA TYR A 31 1.57 -12.18 -1.26
C TYR A 31 2.68 -11.33 -0.64
N TYR A 32 2.61 -10.01 -0.81
CA TYR A 32 3.60 -9.09 -0.25
C TYR A 32 3.60 -9.08 1.27
N ARG A 33 2.42 -9.17 1.91
CA ARG A 33 2.34 -9.39 3.35
C ARG A 33 3.13 -10.61 3.80
N LYS A 34 2.93 -11.75 3.14
CA LYS A 34 3.57 -13.01 3.52
C LYS A 34 5.09 -12.97 3.32
N ARG A 35 5.57 -12.25 2.31
CA ARG A 35 6.99 -12.22 1.91
C ARG A 35 7.80 -11.09 2.56
N HIS A 36 7.19 -9.94 2.82
CA HIS A 36 7.86 -8.72 3.31
C HIS A 36 7.35 -8.25 4.68
N GLY A 37 6.48 -9.01 5.35
CA GLY A 37 6.06 -8.72 6.71
C GLY A 37 5.16 -7.49 6.85
N MET A 38 4.45 -7.11 5.78
CA MET A 38 3.58 -5.94 5.78
C MET A 38 2.50 -6.03 6.89
N PRO A 39 2.49 -5.12 7.87
CA PRO A 39 1.58 -5.20 9.01
C PRO A 39 0.13 -5.05 8.54
N LYS A 40 -0.69 -6.05 8.85
CA LYS A 40 -2.12 -6.09 8.54
C LYS A 40 -2.89 -5.90 9.85
N SER A 41 -3.81 -4.94 9.85
CA SER A 41 -4.84 -4.83 10.89
C SER A 41 -5.80 -6.03 10.78
N THR A 42 -6.34 -6.45 11.92
CA THR A 42 -7.22 -7.62 12.08
C THR A 42 -8.40 -7.62 11.09
N ASN A 43 -8.80 -6.45 10.57
CA ASN A 43 -9.97 -6.26 9.70
C ASN A 43 -9.71 -6.22 8.19
N GLY A 44 -8.53 -6.64 7.70
CA GLY A 44 -8.29 -6.60 6.24
C GLY A 44 -7.60 -5.34 5.72
N CYS A 45 -7.36 -4.37 6.60
CA CYS A 45 -6.64 -3.15 6.26
C CYS A 45 -5.13 -3.29 6.54
N TYR A 46 -4.33 -2.50 5.84
CA TYR A 46 -2.88 -2.43 5.98
C TYR A 46 -2.49 -1.06 6.53
N GLN A 47 -1.39 -0.97 7.27
CA GLN A 47 -0.88 0.32 7.70
C GLN A 47 -0.48 1.15 6.48
N THR A 48 -1.08 2.32 6.29
CA THR A 48 -0.87 3.15 5.08
C THR A 48 0.60 3.46 4.88
N GLN A 49 1.29 3.85 5.96
CA GLN A 49 2.72 4.18 5.91
C GLN A 49 3.57 2.99 5.47
N ALA A 50 3.29 1.79 5.99
CA ALA A 50 4.03 0.58 5.60
C ALA A 50 3.83 0.23 4.11
N VAL A 51 2.64 0.47 3.56
CA VAL A 51 2.37 0.32 2.12
C VAL A 51 3.19 1.31 1.31
N VAL A 52 3.17 2.58 1.74
CA VAL A 52 3.83 3.68 1.05
C VAL A 52 5.33 3.45 1.00
N ASP A 53 5.95 3.09 2.13
CA ASP A 53 7.38 2.84 2.20
C ASP A 53 7.77 1.61 1.36
N TRP A 54 6.96 0.56 1.38
CA TRP A 54 7.14 -0.60 0.51
C TRP A 54 7.06 -0.22 -0.98
N LEU A 55 6.05 0.54 -1.39
CA LEU A 55 5.89 0.99 -2.78
C LEU A 55 7.02 1.90 -3.25
N ARG A 56 7.52 2.77 -2.35
CA ARG A 56 8.70 3.60 -2.60
C ARG A 56 9.93 2.72 -2.82
N ASN A 57 10.16 1.72 -1.97
CA ASN A 57 11.32 0.85 -2.04
C ASN A 57 11.30 -0.11 -3.24
N GLU A 58 10.18 -0.80 -3.49
CA GLU A 58 10.10 -1.83 -4.54
C GLU A 58 9.87 -1.24 -5.93
N ARG A 59 9.09 -0.15 -6.02
CA ARG A 59 8.65 0.39 -7.31
C ARG A 59 9.19 1.77 -7.62
N GLY A 60 9.91 2.39 -6.69
CA GLY A 60 10.43 3.75 -6.86
C GLY A 60 9.31 4.79 -7.03
N TRP A 61 8.12 4.54 -6.50
CA TRP A 61 6.98 5.46 -6.63
C TRP A 61 7.12 6.63 -5.68
N GLN A 62 6.76 7.83 -6.14
CA GLN A 62 6.66 9.01 -5.29
C GLN A 62 5.23 9.10 -4.77
N ILE A 63 5.05 8.85 -3.47
CA ILE A 63 3.72 8.87 -2.85
C ILE A 63 3.66 10.00 -1.83
N GLU A 64 2.70 10.89 -2.01
CA GLU A 64 2.38 11.99 -1.10
C GLU A 64 1.16 11.60 -0.27
N VAL A 65 1.29 11.69 1.06
CA VAL A 65 0.19 11.48 2.00
C VAL A 65 -0.30 12.86 2.43
N ILE A 66 -1.56 13.20 2.14
CA ILE A 66 -2.18 14.52 2.34
C ILE A 66 -3.20 14.47 3.46
#